data_AF-A0A1C5TJP5-F1
#
_entry.id   AF-A0A1C5TJP5-F1
#
_cell.length_a   1.000
_cell.length_b   1.000
_cell.length_c   1.000
_cell.angle_alpha   90.00
_cell.angle_beta   90.00
_cell.angle_gamma   90.00
#
_symmetry.space_group_name_H-M   'P 1'
#
loop_
_entity.id
_entity.type
_entity.pdbx_description
1 polymer ?
#
loop_
_entity_poly.entity_id
_entity_poly.type
_entity_poly.pdbx_seq_one_letter_code
_entity_poly.pdbx_strand_id
1 'polypeptide(L)'
;MDLRLPYYMMYPIPYAFDEDKIQKRDREYLQSMYPATAKKIFPYIQEECDRQEYEGSMIYDEYPDKLQLCLMCRRAYEQVMKQEKWEKETYTPEQIREIVEILMYQELIERRGKGRRQQEKTVASCTGLVL
;
A
#
# COMPACT_ATOMS: atom_id res chain seq x y z
N MET A 1 -17.08 24.72 40.58
CA MET A 1 -15.99 23.75 40.45
C MET A 1 -15.29 24.04 39.13
N ASP A 2 -14.07 24.58 39.17
CA ASP A 2 -13.28 24.78 37.95
C ASP A 2 -13.02 23.42 37.29
N LEU A 3 -13.71 23.14 36.18
CA LEU A 3 -13.41 22.00 35.33
C LEU A 3 -12.08 22.27 34.59
N ARG A 4 -10.96 22.25 35.31
CA ARG A 4 -9.64 22.17 34.70
C ARG A 4 -9.51 20.78 34.09
N LEU A 5 -9.87 20.67 32.82
CA LEU A 5 -9.63 19.48 32.02
C LEU A 5 -8.13 19.17 32.04
N PRO A 6 -7.73 17.90 32.18
CA PRO A 6 -6.34 17.50 32.09
C PRO A 6 -5.72 17.95 30.77
N TYR A 7 -4.43 18.30 30.78
CA TYR A 7 -3.70 18.83 29.61
C TYR A 7 -3.88 17.98 28.34
N TYR A 8 -3.91 16.65 28.49
CA TYR A 8 -4.08 15.72 27.38
C TYR A 8 -5.48 15.74 26.71
N MET A 9 -6.50 16.31 27.37
CA MET A 9 -7.84 16.53 26.81
C MET A 9 -7.99 17.91 26.16
N MET A 10 -7.16 18.88 26.56
CA MET A 10 -7.18 20.24 26.02
C MET A 10 -6.59 20.31 24.60
N TYR A 11 -5.65 19.40 24.31
CA TYR A 11 -5.08 19.21 22.97
C TYR A 11 -5.63 17.89 22.42
N PRO A 12 -6.82 17.90 21.78
CA PRO A 12 -7.27 16.73 21.06
C PRO A 12 -6.17 16.37 20.06
N ILE A 13 -5.61 15.16 20.20
CA ILE A 13 -4.69 14.60 19.20
C ILE A 13 -5.47 14.67 17.88
N PRO A 14 -5.04 15.45 16.87
CA PRO A 14 -5.91 15.86 15.76
C PRO A 14 -6.41 14.71 14.86
N TYR A 15 -6.11 13.46 15.22
CA TYR A 15 -6.36 12.24 14.46
C TYR A 15 -6.74 11.04 15.33
N ALA A 16 -7.00 11.18 16.63
CA ALA A 16 -7.24 10.04 17.53
C ALA A 16 -8.38 9.10 17.11
N PHE A 17 -9.31 9.57 16.28
CA PHE A 17 -10.49 8.80 15.84
C PHE A 17 -10.45 8.41 14.35
N ASP A 18 -9.50 8.94 13.57
CA ASP A 18 -9.37 8.69 12.13
C ASP A 18 -8.17 7.78 11.85
N GLU A 19 -8.33 6.50 12.18
CA GLU A 19 -7.32 5.44 11.95
C GLU A 19 -6.81 5.42 10.50
N ASP A 20 -7.69 5.64 9.52
CA ASP A 20 -7.31 5.65 8.10
C ASP A 20 -6.31 6.77 7.77
N LYS A 21 -6.44 7.94 8.42
CA LYS A 21 -5.58 9.10 8.19
C LYS A 21 -4.22 8.93 8.85
N ILE A 22 -4.18 8.28 10.02
CA ILE A 22 -2.92 7.91 10.69
C ILE A 22 -2.15 6.94 9.80
N GLN A 23 -2.80 5.86 9.34
CA GLN A 23 -2.16 4.85 8.50
C GLN A 23 -1.65 5.42 7.17
N LYS A 24 -2.39 6.34 6.56
CA LYS A 24 -1.93 7.02 5.34
C LYS A 24 -0.65 7.83 5.60
N ARG A 25 -0.60 8.59 6.69
CA ARG A 25 0.58 9.37 7.07
C ARG A 25 1.77 8.46 7.36
N ASP A 26 1.55 7.40 8.12
CA ASP A 26 2.62 6.46 8.50
C ASP A 26 3.18 5.76 7.25
N ARG A 27 2.33 5.45 6.28
CA ARG A 27 2.74 4.91 4.98
C ARG A 27 3.58 5.90 4.18
N GLU A 28 3.13 7.16 4.05
CA GLU A 28 3.90 8.21 3.37
C GLU A 28 5.26 8.41 4.04
N TYR A 29 5.31 8.37 5.37
CA TYR A 29 6.54 8.42 6.14
C TYR A 29 7.46 7.23 5.84
N LEU A 30 6.94 5.99 5.84
CA LEU A 30 7.73 4.80 5.51
C LEU A 30 8.28 4.85 4.07
N GLN A 31 7.47 5.30 3.11
CA GLN A 31 7.91 5.50 1.73
C GLN A 31 9.04 6.54 1.63
N SER A 32 9.02 7.58 2.47
CA SER A 32 10.11 8.56 2.54
C SER A 32 11.43 7.97 3.06
N MET A 33 11.38 6.88 3.82
CA MET A 33 12.56 6.18 4.36
C MET A 33 13.13 5.13 3.39
N TYR A 34 12.44 4.85 2.28
CA TYR A 34 12.91 3.84 1.32
C TYR A 34 14.23 4.23 0.66
N PRO A 35 15.09 3.23 0.35
CA PRO A 35 16.28 3.45 -0.46
C PRO A 35 15.95 4.14 -1.78
N ALA A 36 16.89 4.93 -2.31
CA ALA A 36 16.70 5.67 -3.55
C ALA A 36 16.27 4.77 -4.72
N THR A 37 16.82 3.55 -4.79
CA THR A 37 16.46 2.50 -5.75
C THR A 37 14.97 2.14 -5.66
N ALA A 38 14.48 1.84 -4.46
CA ALA A 38 13.10 1.44 -4.25
C ALA A 38 12.14 2.59 -4.59
N LYS A 39 12.49 3.84 -4.24
CA LYS A 39 11.68 5.03 -4.58
C LYS A 39 11.51 5.24 -6.07
N LYS A 40 12.52 4.89 -6.88
CA LYS A 40 12.46 4.93 -8.35
C LYS A 40 11.55 3.85 -8.93
N ILE A 41 11.63 2.64 -8.38
CA ILE A 41 10.85 1.48 -8.84
C ILE A 41 9.37 1.60 -8.46
N PHE A 42 9.10 2.16 -7.28
CA PHE A 42 7.78 2.28 -6.68
C PHE A 42 6.67 2.83 -7.59
N PRO A 43 6.84 3.95 -8.34
CA PRO A 43 5.79 4.45 -9.23
C PRO A 43 5.37 3.45 -10.32
N TYR A 44 6.29 2.66 -10.88
CA TYR A 44 5.97 1.66 -11.90
C TYR A 44 5.14 0.50 -11.34
N ILE A 45 5.45 0.11 -10.10
CA ILE A 45 4.69 -0.89 -9.35
C ILE A 45 3.27 -0.37 -9.10
N GLN A 46 3.15 0.90 -8.70
CA GLN A 46 1.85 1.51 -8.47
C GLN A 46 1.02 1.55 -9.75
N GLU A 47 1.61 1.88 -10.90
CA GLU A 47 0.94 1.89 -12.20
C GLU A 47 0.49 0.48 -12.65
N GLU A 48 1.28 -0.57 -12.41
CA GLU A 48 0.89 -1.95 -12.69
C GLU A 48 -0.26 -2.41 -11.77
N CYS A 49 -0.21 -2.06 -10.48
CA CYS A 49 -1.29 -2.36 -9.54
C CYS A 49 -2.57 -1.59 -9.88
N ASP A 50 -2.48 -0.30 -10.25
CA ASP A 50 -3.62 0.54 -10.63
C ASP A 50 -4.33 -0.02 -11.88
N ARG A 51 -3.57 -0.55 -12.84
CA ARG A 51 -4.15 -1.24 -14.01
C ARG A 51 -4.93 -2.51 -13.66
N GLN A 52 -4.65 -3.14 -12.52
CA GLN A 52 -5.38 -4.30 -12.04
C GLN A 52 -6.52 -3.96 -11.08
N GLU A 53 -6.70 -2.68 -10.72
CA GLU A 53 -7.84 -2.18 -9.93
C GLU A 53 -9.07 -1.95 -10.83
N TYR A 54 -9.61 -3.04 -11.38
CA TYR A 54 -10.93 -3.04 -12.01
C TYR A 54 -11.97 -3.70 -11.10
N GLU A 55 -13.24 -3.36 -11.29
CA GLU A 55 -14.35 -3.99 -10.56
C GLU A 55 -14.39 -5.49 -10.86
N GLY A 56 -14.38 -6.32 -9.80
CA GLY A 56 -14.31 -7.77 -9.93
C GLY A 56 -12.91 -8.31 -10.27
N SER A 57 -11.85 -7.53 -10.01
CA SER A 57 -10.48 -8.03 -10.16
C SER A 57 -10.20 -9.24 -9.28
N MET A 58 -9.63 -10.27 -9.91
CA MET A 58 -9.24 -11.55 -9.29
C MET A 58 -8.20 -11.36 -8.15
N ILE A 59 -7.61 -10.17 -8.03
CA ILE A 59 -6.72 -9.80 -6.92
C ILE A 59 -7.47 -9.77 -5.58
N TYR A 60 -8.75 -9.42 -5.59
CA TYR A 60 -9.57 -9.33 -4.38
C TYR A 60 -10.24 -10.65 -3.99
N ASP A 61 -10.04 -11.72 -4.76
CA ASP A 61 -10.50 -13.06 -4.40
C ASP A 61 -9.87 -13.52 -3.08
N GLU A 62 -10.49 -14.50 -2.42
CA GLU A 62 -9.98 -15.08 -1.18
C GLU A 62 -8.54 -15.58 -1.35
N TYR A 63 -8.29 -16.26 -2.49
CA TYR A 63 -7.02 -16.86 -2.86
C TYR A 63 -6.59 -16.37 -4.26
N PRO A 64 -5.71 -15.34 -4.36
CA PRO A 64 -5.19 -14.92 -5.65
C PRO A 64 -4.28 -15.99 -6.24
N ASP A 65 -4.34 -16.18 -7.55
CA ASP A 65 -3.49 -17.14 -8.25
C ASP A 65 -2.00 -16.70 -8.24
N LYS A 66 -1.13 -17.63 -7.86
CA LYS A 66 0.32 -17.40 -7.78
C LYS A 66 0.90 -17.04 -9.15
N LEU A 67 0.42 -17.66 -10.24
CA LEU A 67 0.93 -17.37 -11.58
C LEU A 67 0.62 -15.93 -12.00
N GLN A 68 -0.60 -15.46 -11.74
CA GLN A 68 -1.00 -14.08 -12.02
C GLN A 68 -0.10 -13.08 -11.29
N LEU A 69 0.20 -13.32 -10.01
CA LEU A 69 1.10 -12.48 -9.23
C LEU A 69 2.52 -12.46 -9.81
N CYS A 70 3.07 -13.62 -10.18
CA CYS A 70 4.39 -13.69 -10.83
C CYS A 70 4.40 -12.93 -12.17
N LEU A 71 3.33 -13.01 -12.96
CA LEU A 71 3.23 -12.27 -14.23
C LEU A 71 3.15 -10.76 -14.02
N MET A 72 2.45 -10.29 -12.98
CA MET A 72 2.44 -8.87 -12.61
C MET A 72 3.84 -8.37 -12.24
N CYS A 73 4.56 -9.10 -11.37
CA CYS A 73 5.93 -8.75 -11.00
C CYS A 73 6.86 -8.71 -12.22
N ARG A 74 6.70 -9.66 -13.15
CA ARG A 74 7.48 -9.69 -14.39
C ARG A 74 7.21 -8.48 -15.28
N ARG A 75 5.94 -8.07 -15.45
CA ARG A 75 5.57 -6.88 -16.22
C ARG A 75 6.17 -5.62 -15.62
N ALA A 76 6.04 -5.45 -14.30
CA ALA A 76 6.65 -4.33 -13.57
C ALA A 76 8.18 -4.29 -13.78
N TYR A 77 8.85 -5.43 -13.64
CA TYR A 77 10.28 -5.55 -13.88
C TYR A 77 10.67 -5.17 -15.33
N GLU A 78 9.93 -5.66 -16.32
CA GLU A 78 10.17 -5.33 -17.72
C GLU A 78 9.99 -3.84 -18.01
N GLN A 79 9.06 -3.16 -17.34
CA GLN A 79 8.88 -1.71 -17.46
C GLN A 79 10.04 -0.94 -16.83
N VAL A 80 10.43 -1.31 -15.61
CA VAL A 80 11.54 -0.72 -14.88
C VAL A 80 12.84 -0.82 -15.68
N MET A 81 13.09 -1.97 -16.30
CA MET A 81 14.28 -2.21 -17.14
C MET A 81 14.25 -1.44 -18.46
N LYS A 82 13.07 -1.13 -19.01
CA LYS A 82 12.93 -0.37 -20.25
C LYS A 82 13.12 1.14 -20.05
N GLN A 83 12.61 1.66 -18.93
CA GLN A 83 12.54 3.11 -18.70
C GLN A 83 13.78 3.65 -17.99
N GLU A 84 14.38 2.88 -17.08
CA GLU A 84 15.55 3.33 -16.34
C GLU A 84 16.86 2.83 -16.95
N LYS A 85 17.81 3.75 -17.17
CA LYS A 85 19.21 3.41 -17.40
C LYS A 85 19.84 3.09 -16.05
N TRP A 86 19.76 1.83 -15.65
CA TRP A 86 20.49 1.31 -14.51
C TRP A 86 21.98 1.38 -14.82
N GLU A 87 22.74 2.16 -14.04
CA GLU A 87 24.19 2.04 -14.04
C GLU A 87 24.50 0.61 -13.60
N LYS A 88 25.19 -0.15 -14.47
CA LYS A 88 25.43 -1.60 -14.31
C LYS A 88 26.18 -1.98 -13.02
N GLU A 89 26.66 -0.99 -12.28
CA GLU A 89 27.51 -1.15 -11.11
C GLU A 89 26.74 -1.19 -9.78
N THR A 90 25.45 -0.82 -9.72
CA THR A 90 24.76 -0.66 -8.42
C THR A 90 24.04 -1.92 -7.92
N TYR A 91 23.40 -2.71 -8.79
CA TYR A 91 22.62 -3.90 -8.40
C TYR A 91 22.60 -4.96 -9.50
N THR A 92 22.54 -6.24 -9.12
CA THR A 92 22.32 -7.32 -10.10
C THR A 92 20.86 -7.33 -10.58
N PRO A 93 20.58 -7.79 -11.82
CA PRO A 93 19.20 -7.84 -12.32
C PRO A 93 18.28 -8.72 -11.46
N GLU A 94 18.83 -9.75 -10.80
CA GLU A 94 18.10 -10.61 -9.87
C GLU A 94 17.67 -9.85 -8.61
N GLN A 95 18.55 -9.03 -8.04
CA GLN A 95 18.22 -8.19 -6.88
C GLN A 95 17.12 -7.19 -7.20
N ILE A 96 17.15 -6.60 -8.40
CA ILE A 96 16.08 -5.69 -8.85
C ILE A 96 14.75 -6.46 -8.94
N ARG A 97 14.77 -7.68 -9.48
CA ARG A 97 13.56 -8.52 -9.53
C ARG A 97 13.02 -8.82 -8.13
N GLU A 98 13.87 -9.18 -7.19
CA GLU A 98 13.49 -9.42 -5.79
C GLU A 98 12.89 -8.17 -5.13
N ILE A 99 13.50 -7.01 -5.33
CA ILE A 99 12.99 -5.73 -4.81
C ILE A 99 11.60 -5.44 -5.41
N VAL A 100 11.44 -5.64 -6.73
CA VAL A 100 10.15 -5.45 -7.41
C VAL A 100 9.09 -6.39 -6.83
N GLU A 101 9.41 -7.67 -6.66
CA GLU A 101 8.50 -8.65 -6.08
C GLU A 101 8.05 -8.27 -4.67
N ILE A 102 9.00 -7.91 -3.79
CA ILE A 102 8.70 -7.52 -2.40
C ILE A 102 7.78 -6.29 -2.36
N LEU A 103 8.10 -5.25 -3.13
CA LEU A 103 7.32 -4.02 -3.18
C LEU A 103 5.92 -4.24 -3.78
N MET A 104 5.80 -5.06 -4.83
CA MET A 104 4.51 -5.44 -5.43
C MET A 104 3.62 -6.17 -4.41
N TYR A 105 4.15 -7.17 -3.69
CA TYR A 105 3.38 -7.90 -2.69
C TYR A 105 2.94 -7.02 -1.53
N GLN A 106 3.80 -6.10 -1.10
CA GLN A 106 3.45 -5.14 -0.06
C GLN A 106 2.28 -4.25 -0.48
N GLU A 107 2.31 -3.70 -1.71
CA GLU A 107 1.21 -2.90 -2.25
C GLU A 107 -0.10 -3.69 -2.38
N LEU A 108 -0.02 -4.96 -2.78
CA LEU A 108 -1.19 -5.82 -2.90
C LEU A 108 -1.83 -6.11 -1.55
N ILE A 109 -1.04 -6.42 -0.52
CA ILE A 109 -1.55 -6.67 0.84
C ILE A 109 -2.23 -5.41 1.38
N GLU A 110 -1.62 -4.25 1.19
CA GLU A 110 -2.17 -2.95 1.55
C GLU A 110 -3.53 -2.70 0.87
N ARG A 111 -3.63 -2.89 -0.44
CA ARG A 111 -4.88 -2.67 -1.21
C ARG A 111 -5.99 -3.65 -0.80
N ARG A 112 -5.66 -4.93 -0.62
CA ARG A 112 -6.61 -5.94 -0.14
C ARG A 112 -7.09 -5.63 1.29
N GLY A 113 -6.17 -5.18 2.16
CA GLY A 113 -6.50 -4.75 3.52
C GLY A 113 -7.48 -3.59 3.55
N LYS A 114 -7.28 -2.57 2.69
CA LYS A 114 -8.21 -1.44 2.55
C LYS A 114 -9.59 -1.89 2.06
N GLY A 115 -9.64 -2.75 1.05
CA GLY A 115 -10.89 -3.30 0.52
C GLY A 115 -11.71 -4.02 1.59
N ARG A 116 -11.07 -4.88 2.39
CA ARG A 116 -11.73 -5.59 3.50
C ARG A 116 -12.28 -4.65 4.56
N ARG A 117 -11.49 -3.66 5.01
CA ARG A 117 -11.96 -2.67 5.99
C ARG A 117 -13.12 -1.84 5.48
N GLN A 118 -13.15 -1.55 4.18
CA GLN A 118 -14.25 -0.80 3.57
C GLN A 118 -15.51 -1.65 3.45
N GLN A 119 -15.38 -2.95 3.17
CA GLN A 119 -16.47 -3.91 3.25
C GLN A 119 -16.99 -4.06 4.69
N GLU A 120 -16.11 -4.15 5.69
CA GLU A 120 -16.50 -4.19 7.10
C GLU A 120 -17.24 -2.93 7.54
N LYS A 121 -16.78 -1.74 7.14
CA LYS A 121 -17.45 -0.46 7.42
C LYS A 121 -18.82 -0.38 6.76
N THR A 122 -18.93 -0.81 5.50
CA THR A 122 -20.22 -0.83 4.79
C THR A 122 -21.19 -1.81 5.46
N VAL A 123 -20.74 -3.02 5.80
CA VAL A 123 -21.55 -3.99 6.57
C VAL A 123 -21.93 -3.46 7.95
N ALA A 124 -21.02 -2.80 8.68
CA ALA A 124 -21.32 -2.18 9.98
C ALA A 124 -22.38 -1.07 9.85
N SER A 125 -22.28 -0.24 8.81
CA SER A 125 -23.28 0.79 8.52
C SER A 125 -24.65 0.20 8.18
N CYS A 126 -24.69 -0.90 7.43
CA CYS A 126 -25.92 -1.60 7.04
C CYS A 126 -26.56 -2.39 8.19
N THR A 127 -25.75 -2.88 9.13
CA THR A 127 -26.22 -3.67 10.30
C THR A 127 -26.58 -2.82 11.51
N GLY A 128 -26.36 -1.50 11.45
CA GLY A 128 -26.68 -0.58 12.56
C GLY A 128 -25.75 -0.75 13.78
N LEU A 129 -24.64 -1.47 13.64
CA LEU A 129 -23.58 -1.58 14.65
C LEU A 129 -22.67 -0.34 14.58
N VAL A 130 -23.24 0.82 14.90
CA VAL A 130 -22.47 2.01 15.27
C VAL A 130 -22.58 2.13 16.78
N LEU A 131 -21.49 1.80 17.48
CA LEU A 131 -21.24 2.24 18.87
C LEU A 131 -20.25 3.40 18.82
#